data_AF-A0A4P8XXL6-F1
#
_entry.id   AF-A0A4P8XXL6-F1
#
_cell.length_a   1.000
_cell.length_b   1.000
_cell.length_c   1.000
_cell.angle_alpha   90.00
_cell.angle_beta   90.00
_cell.angle_gamma   90.00
#
_symmetry.space_group_name_H-M   'P 1'
#
loop_
_entity.id
_entity.type
_entity.pdbx_description
1 polymer ?
#
loop_
_entity_poly.entity_id
_entity_poly.type
_entity_poly.pdbx_seq_one_letter_code
_entity_poly.pdbx_strand_id
1 'polypeptide(L)'
;MKKIISLVILLSMAITSIGVVSAYSGNNDAKVTSNYRIGDVNKDGKINVKDAVYIQHKIVNNEDFSAEELTLADVNKDGKVTVADATMIQKYSVKMISSFPSKGQDETTTKPSTIILPTTTTKPTLTTDPDGYFDIVVKP
;
A
#
# COMPACT_ATOMS: atom_id res chain seq x y z
N MET A 1 -15.95 -0.69 -38.69
CA MET A 1 -16.49 0.02 -37.51
C MET A 1 -15.46 -0.04 -36.38
N LYS A 2 -14.50 0.89 -36.32
CA LYS A 2 -13.38 0.94 -35.33
C LYS A 2 -12.51 2.20 -35.52
N LYS A 3 -13.07 3.38 -35.81
CA LYS A 3 -12.29 4.65 -35.93
C LYS A 3 -13.04 5.94 -35.54
N ILE A 4 -14.23 5.84 -34.92
CA ILE A 4 -15.11 7.00 -34.67
C ILE A 4 -15.42 7.27 -33.18
N ILE A 5 -14.86 6.49 -32.27
CA ILE A 5 -15.07 6.70 -30.81
C ILE A 5 -14.05 7.71 -30.23
N SER A 6 -13.06 8.16 -31.01
CA SER A 6 -11.93 8.96 -30.51
C SER A 6 -12.10 10.48 -30.58
N LEU A 7 -13.27 11.03 -30.95
CA LEU A 7 -13.41 12.46 -31.25
C LEU A 7 -14.38 13.26 -30.35
N VAL A 8 -15.13 12.61 -29.45
CA VAL A 8 -16.20 13.30 -28.68
C VAL A 8 -15.77 13.68 -27.25
N ILE A 9 -14.60 13.28 -26.76
CA ILE A 9 -14.19 13.52 -25.35
C ILE A 9 -13.30 14.78 -25.19
N LEU A 10 -12.87 15.44 -26.27
CA LEU A 10 -11.90 16.55 -26.18
C LEU A 10 -12.48 17.99 -26.19
N LEU A 11 -13.81 18.20 -26.20
CA LEU A 11 -14.37 19.55 -26.42
C LEU A 11 -15.25 20.14 -25.31
N SER A 12 -15.46 19.49 -24.16
CA SER A 12 -16.21 20.11 -23.05
C SER A 12 -15.35 20.94 -22.07
N MET A 13 -14.07 21.18 -22.37
CA MET A 13 -13.27 22.21 -21.69
C MET A 13 -13.53 23.60 -22.30
N ALA A 14 -14.79 24.03 -22.27
CA ALA A 14 -15.14 25.44 -22.41
C ALA A 14 -15.57 25.94 -21.03
N ILE A 15 -14.58 26.30 -20.21
CA ILE A 15 -14.83 27.03 -18.96
C ILE A 15 -15.27 28.43 -19.37
N THR A 16 -16.54 28.75 -19.18
CA THR A 16 -17.00 30.14 -19.20
C THR A 16 -16.55 30.80 -17.88
N SER A 17 -15.62 31.72 -18.00
CA SER A 17 -15.12 32.55 -16.91
C SER A 17 -16.14 33.64 -16.54
N ILE A 18 -16.59 33.68 -15.29
CA ILE A 18 -17.00 34.92 -14.60
C ILE A 18 -16.63 34.78 -13.12
N GLY A 19 -15.88 35.76 -12.64
CA GLY A 19 -15.05 35.64 -11.45
C GLY A 19 -15.76 35.86 -10.12
N VAL A 20 -15.13 35.33 -9.09
CA VAL A 20 -15.11 35.93 -7.75
C VAL A 20 -13.65 35.94 -7.30
N VAL A 21 -13.07 37.13 -7.18
CA VAL A 21 -11.82 37.33 -6.44
C VAL A 21 -12.15 37.09 -4.97
N SER A 22 -11.84 35.90 -4.47
CA SER A 22 -11.67 35.66 -3.05
C SER A 22 -10.16 35.68 -2.80
N ALA A 23 -9.74 36.47 -1.82
CA ALA A 23 -8.35 36.66 -1.43
C ALA A 23 -7.54 35.37 -1.58
N TYR A 24 -6.46 35.41 -2.38
CA TYR A 24 -5.37 34.47 -2.19
C TYR A 24 -4.74 34.81 -0.85
N SER A 25 -5.32 34.29 0.22
CA SER A 25 -4.64 34.14 1.49
C SER A 25 -3.43 33.29 1.16
N GLY A 26 -2.25 33.90 1.16
CA GLY A 26 -0.99 33.21 1.06
C GLY A 26 -0.84 32.34 2.29
N ASN A 27 -1.51 31.19 2.29
CA ASN A 27 -1.07 30.08 3.09
C ASN A 27 0.29 29.75 2.50
N ASN A 28 1.33 29.98 3.28
CA ASN A 28 2.56 29.23 3.13
C ASN A 28 2.19 27.77 3.45
N ASP A 29 1.44 27.13 2.55
CA ASP A 29 1.46 25.70 2.39
C ASP A 29 2.89 25.45 1.99
N ALA A 30 3.76 25.32 2.99
CA ALA A 30 5.07 24.73 2.82
C ALA A 30 4.76 23.52 1.95
N LYS A 31 5.20 23.58 0.69
CA LYS A 31 5.15 22.46 -0.22
C LYS A 31 6.03 21.44 0.47
N VAL A 32 5.42 20.66 1.36
CA VAL A 32 6.05 19.52 1.98
C VAL A 32 6.23 18.61 0.79
N THR A 33 7.36 18.77 0.13
CA THR A 33 7.90 17.76 -0.77
C THR A 33 8.23 16.60 0.15
N SER A 34 7.19 15.87 0.56
CA SER A 34 7.35 14.64 1.29
C SER A 34 7.95 13.68 0.29
N ASN A 35 9.28 13.63 0.30
CA ASN A 35 10.05 12.62 -0.38
C ASN A 35 9.88 11.32 0.43
N TYR A 36 8.70 10.71 0.33
CA TYR A 36 8.45 9.39 0.88
C TYR A 36 9.43 8.40 0.27
N ARG A 37 9.91 7.47 1.10
CA ARG A 37 10.96 6.52 0.72
C ARG A 37 10.32 5.23 0.25
N ILE A 38 10.94 4.51 -0.68
CA ILE A 38 10.52 3.15 -1.03
C ILE A 38 10.41 2.33 0.27
N GLY A 39 9.24 1.71 0.49
CA GLY A 39 8.85 1.00 1.71
C GLY A 39 7.99 1.79 2.71
N ASP A 40 7.90 3.12 2.61
CA ASP A 40 7.05 3.99 3.44
C ASP A 40 5.69 4.18 2.74
N VAL A 41 4.89 3.12 2.73
CA VAL A 41 3.66 3.01 1.94
C VAL A 41 2.51 3.78 2.58
N ASN A 42 2.47 3.79 3.92
CA ASN A 42 1.44 4.55 4.65
C ASN A 42 1.77 6.05 4.77
N LYS A 43 2.95 6.48 4.25
CA LYS A 43 3.39 7.86 4.18
C LYS A 43 3.56 8.51 5.56
N ASP A 44 3.90 7.73 6.57
CA ASP A 44 4.14 8.21 7.94
C ASP A 44 5.59 8.66 8.20
N GLY A 45 6.46 8.51 7.19
CA GLY A 45 7.86 8.90 7.25
C GLY A 45 8.79 7.82 7.82
N LYS A 46 8.27 6.63 8.18
CA LYS A 46 9.03 5.54 8.79
C LYS A 46 8.74 4.22 8.10
N ILE A 47 9.75 3.60 7.51
CA ILE A 47 9.63 2.24 6.97
C ILE A 47 9.58 1.24 8.14
N ASN A 48 8.40 0.68 8.42
CA ASN A 48 8.19 -0.24 9.53
C ASN A 48 7.07 -1.27 9.25
N VAL A 49 6.69 -2.08 10.25
CA VAL A 49 5.68 -3.13 10.09
C VAL A 49 4.30 -2.57 9.73
N LYS A 50 4.00 -1.30 10.06
CA LYS A 50 2.75 -0.64 9.65
C LYS A 50 2.60 -0.57 8.13
N ASP A 51 3.68 -0.38 7.38
CA ASP A 51 3.64 -0.38 5.92
C ASP A 51 3.31 -1.77 5.37
N ALA A 52 3.88 -2.82 5.96
CA ALA A 52 3.57 -4.19 5.59
C ALA A 52 2.11 -4.56 5.87
N VAL A 53 1.57 -4.14 7.02
CA VAL A 53 0.15 -4.32 7.37
C VAL A 53 -0.74 -3.51 6.43
N TYR A 54 -0.34 -2.30 6.07
CA TYR A 54 -1.07 -1.44 5.13
C TYR A 54 -1.20 -2.12 3.75
N ILE A 55 -0.11 -2.68 3.20
CA ILE A 55 -0.16 -3.45 1.96
C ILE A 55 -1.12 -4.64 2.08
N GLN A 56 -0.99 -5.44 3.14
CA GLN A 56 -1.82 -6.65 3.34
C GLN A 56 -3.30 -6.32 3.48
N HIS A 57 -3.63 -5.26 4.22
CA HIS A 57 -4.99 -4.74 4.35
C HIS A 57 -5.59 -4.49 2.97
N LYS A 58 -4.93 -3.67 2.15
CA LYS A 58 -5.44 -3.30 0.83
C LYS A 58 -5.59 -4.51 -0.09
N ILE A 59 -4.66 -5.45 -0.04
CA ILE A 59 -4.76 -6.72 -0.79
C ILE A 59 -5.99 -7.53 -0.34
N VAL A 60 -6.20 -7.72 0.96
CA VAL A 60 -7.31 -8.53 1.51
C VAL A 60 -8.67 -7.89 1.24
N ASN A 61 -8.75 -6.56 1.36
CA ASN A 61 -9.99 -5.81 1.11
C ASN A 61 -10.19 -5.44 -0.37
N ASN A 62 -9.23 -5.81 -1.25
CA ASN A 62 -9.24 -5.45 -2.65
C ASN A 62 -9.39 -3.93 -2.89
N GLU A 63 -8.66 -3.14 -2.10
CA GLU A 63 -8.60 -1.69 -2.19
C GLU A 63 -7.50 -1.25 -3.16
N ASP A 64 -7.80 -0.22 -3.96
CA ASP A 64 -6.87 0.29 -4.97
C ASP A 64 -5.71 1.07 -4.35
N PHE A 65 -4.49 0.82 -4.81
CA PHE A 65 -3.31 1.61 -4.48
C PHE A 65 -3.24 2.89 -5.32
N SER A 66 -2.88 4.02 -4.71
CA SER A 66 -2.52 5.22 -5.47
C SER A 66 -1.24 5.00 -6.29
N ALA A 67 -1.02 5.78 -7.35
CA ALA A 67 0.19 5.65 -8.19
C ALA A 67 1.50 5.81 -7.39
N GLU A 68 1.48 6.68 -6.39
CA GLU A 68 2.59 6.85 -5.45
C GLU A 68 2.75 5.61 -4.56
N GLU A 69 1.67 5.10 -3.97
CA GLU A 69 1.73 3.89 -3.15
C GLU A 69 2.23 2.69 -3.93
N LEU A 70 1.82 2.52 -5.20
CA LEU A 70 2.35 1.46 -6.08
C LEU A 70 3.87 1.54 -6.20
N THR A 71 4.41 2.76 -6.34
CA THR A 71 5.85 2.98 -6.46
C THR A 71 6.59 2.75 -5.13
N LEU A 72 5.97 3.11 -4.01
CA LEU A 72 6.55 2.95 -2.68
C LEU A 72 6.45 1.49 -2.19
N ALA A 73 5.40 0.77 -2.58
CA ALA A 73 5.13 -0.59 -2.14
C ALA A 73 5.85 -1.67 -2.94
N ASP A 74 6.16 -1.46 -4.23
CA ASP A 74 6.96 -2.39 -5.06
C ASP A 74 8.45 -2.33 -4.65
N VAL A 75 8.75 -2.91 -3.48
CA VAL A 75 10.09 -2.86 -2.88
C VAL A 75 11.02 -3.89 -3.49
N ASN A 76 10.48 -4.98 -4.05
CA ASN A 76 11.26 -5.99 -4.75
C ASN A 76 11.50 -5.62 -6.24
N LYS A 77 10.78 -4.62 -6.77
CA LYS A 77 10.88 -4.09 -8.15
C LYS A 77 10.48 -5.08 -9.23
N ASP A 78 9.54 -5.98 -8.92
CA ASP A 78 8.99 -6.94 -9.89
C ASP A 78 7.81 -6.36 -10.70
N GLY A 79 7.39 -5.13 -10.37
CA GLY A 79 6.31 -4.42 -11.04
C GLY A 79 4.92 -4.80 -10.53
N LYS A 80 4.83 -5.54 -9.42
CA LYS A 80 3.59 -5.92 -8.74
C LYS A 80 3.70 -5.54 -7.26
N VAL A 81 2.56 -5.28 -6.64
CA VAL A 81 2.48 -5.12 -5.17
C VAL A 81 1.81 -6.36 -4.61
N THR A 82 2.56 -7.16 -3.87
CA THR A 82 2.10 -8.45 -3.35
C THR A 82 2.50 -8.63 -1.88
N VAL A 83 2.13 -9.77 -1.30
CA VAL A 83 2.60 -10.16 0.04
C VAL A 83 4.12 -10.34 0.13
N ALA A 84 4.81 -10.52 -1.01
CA ALA A 84 6.27 -10.58 -1.05
C ALA A 84 6.89 -9.24 -0.63
N ASP A 85 6.30 -8.12 -1.06
CA ASP A 85 6.72 -6.78 -0.68
C ASP A 85 6.53 -6.50 0.80
N ALA A 86 5.34 -6.85 1.32
CA ALA A 86 5.05 -6.76 2.75
C ALA A 86 6.06 -7.57 3.59
N THR A 87 6.41 -8.77 3.13
CA THR A 87 7.42 -9.62 3.79
C THR A 87 8.81 -8.99 3.74
N MET A 88 9.18 -8.36 2.62
CA MET A 88 10.48 -7.70 2.48
C MET A 88 10.58 -6.46 3.40
N ILE A 89 9.50 -5.68 3.54
CA ILE A 89 9.41 -4.57 4.51
C ILE A 89 9.52 -5.08 5.95
N GLN A 90 8.90 -6.21 6.31
CA GLN A 90 9.04 -6.81 7.63
C GLN A 90 10.51 -7.17 7.91
N LYS A 91 11.19 -7.82 6.96
CA LYS A 91 12.63 -8.13 7.04
C LYS A 91 13.47 -6.87 7.23
N TYR A 92 13.17 -5.80 6.52
CA TYR A 92 13.83 -4.51 6.67
C TYR A 92 13.61 -3.93 8.08
N SER A 93 12.37 -3.97 8.56
CA SER A 93 11.97 -3.44 9.88
C SER A 93 12.74 -4.08 11.04
N VAL A 94 13.03 -5.39 10.93
CA VAL A 94 13.82 -6.14 11.92
C VAL A 94 15.31 -6.18 11.61
N LYS A 95 15.79 -5.39 10.64
CA LYS A 95 17.19 -5.30 10.21
C LYS A 95 17.78 -6.62 9.69
N MET A 96 16.95 -7.55 9.23
CA MET A 96 17.41 -8.76 8.52
C MET A 96 17.98 -8.42 7.14
N ILE A 97 17.49 -7.34 6.53
CA ILE A 97 18.09 -6.70 5.35
C ILE A 97 18.35 -5.24 5.66
N SER A 98 19.41 -4.67 5.07
CA SER A 98 19.79 -3.26 5.27
C SER A 98 19.29 -2.34 4.17
N SER A 99 18.85 -2.88 3.03
CA SER A 99 18.34 -2.14 1.89
C SER A 99 17.46 -3.01 0.98
N PHE A 100 16.56 -2.36 0.24
CA PHE A 100 15.79 -3.01 -0.83
C PHE A 100 16.62 -3.14 -2.12
N PRO A 101 16.33 -4.15 -2.96
CA PRO A 101 17.05 -4.37 -4.22
C PRO A 101 16.94 -3.18 -5.20
N SER A 102 17.99 -3.01 -6.00
CA SER A 102 18.00 -2.07 -7.14
C SER A 102 17.67 -2.81 -8.44
N LYS A 103 17.06 -2.10 -9.39
CA LYS A 103 16.58 -2.70 -10.65
C LYS A 103 17.81 -3.25 -11.40
N GLY A 104 17.85 -4.56 -11.62
CA GLY A 104 18.93 -5.22 -12.36
C GLY A 104 20.11 -5.73 -11.54
N GLN A 105 19.95 -5.94 -10.22
CA GLN A 105 20.91 -6.75 -9.46
C GLN A 105 20.39 -8.18 -9.30
N ASP A 106 21.24 -9.08 -9.76
CA ASP A 106 21.20 -10.54 -9.65
C ASP A 106 20.56 -11.00 -8.34
N GLU A 107 19.65 -11.96 -8.50
CA GLU A 107 19.00 -12.65 -7.40
C GLU A 107 20.07 -13.13 -6.42
N THR A 108 20.24 -12.40 -5.32
CA THR A 108 21.06 -12.91 -4.22
C THR A 108 20.25 -14.06 -3.62
N THR A 109 20.51 -15.23 -4.18
CA THR A 109 19.93 -16.53 -3.88
C THR A 109 20.20 -16.85 -2.42
N THR A 110 19.31 -16.41 -1.55
CA THR A 110 19.12 -17.08 -0.27
C THR A 110 18.11 -18.18 -0.50
N LYS A 111 18.65 -19.40 -0.63
CA LYS A 111 18.00 -20.69 -0.38
C LYS A 111 16.71 -20.53 0.44
N PRO A 112 15.59 -21.21 0.08
CA PRO A 112 14.37 -21.16 0.87
C PRO A 112 14.71 -21.41 2.34
N SER A 113 14.61 -20.37 3.17
CA SER A 113 14.45 -20.59 4.59
C SER A 113 13.09 -21.26 4.70
N THR A 114 13.11 -22.50 5.19
CA THR A 114 11.92 -23.27 5.53
C THR A 114 10.97 -22.34 6.26
N ILE A 115 9.85 -22.05 5.61
CA ILE A 115 8.74 -21.30 6.18
C ILE A 115 8.21 -22.15 7.33
N ILE A 116 8.53 -21.78 8.57
CA ILE A 116 7.65 -22.13 9.68
C ILE A 116 6.54 -21.10 9.61
N LEU A 117 5.48 -21.45 8.89
CA LEU A 117 4.24 -20.70 8.97
C LEU A 117 3.70 -20.96 10.37
N PRO A 118 3.51 -19.96 11.25
CA PRO A 118 2.44 -20.09 12.22
C PRO A 118 1.14 -20.08 11.41
N THR A 119 0.74 -21.24 10.87
CA THR A 119 -0.65 -21.48 10.47
C THR A 119 -1.47 -21.61 11.74
N THR A 120 -1.71 -20.50 12.43
CA THR A 120 -2.81 -20.39 13.38
C THR A 120 -3.92 -19.59 12.71
N THR A 121 -4.46 -20.13 11.62
CA THR A 121 -5.78 -19.73 11.15
C THR A 121 -6.80 -20.51 11.94
N THR A 122 -6.96 -20.18 13.23
CA THR A 122 -8.23 -20.42 13.88
C THR A 122 -9.17 -19.34 13.37
N LYS A 123 -10.03 -19.69 12.41
CA LYS A 123 -11.22 -18.88 12.10
C LYS A 123 -11.92 -18.59 13.44
N PRO A 124 -12.11 -17.32 13.84
CA PRO A 124 -12.95 -17.02 14.99
C PRO A 124 -14.34 -17.58 14.69
N THR A 125 -14.74 -18.61 15.42
CA THR A 125 -16.12 -19.09 15.37
C THR A 125 -16.87 -18.22 16.36
N LEU A 126 -17.66 -17.28 15.84
CA LEU A 126 -18.64 -16.56 16.65
C LEU A 126 -19.70 -17.58 17.09
N THR A 127 -19.56 -18.10 18.30
CA THR A 127 -20.68 -18.74 19.01
C THR A 127 -21.26 -17.71 19.95
N THR A 128 -22.53 -17.38 19.76
CA THR A 128 -23.31 -16.62 20.75
C THR A 128 -23.53 -17.52 21.97
N ASP A 129 -23.03 -17.11 23.14
CA ASP A 129 -23.46 -17.66 24.43
C ASP A 129 -24.97 -17.33 24.63
N PRO A 130 -25.79 -18.20 25.24
CA PRO A 130 -27.17 -17.90 25.62
C PRO A 130 -27.41 -16.57 26.38
N ASP A 131 -26.38 -15.94 26.94
CA ASP A 131 -26.45 -14.62 27.58
C ASP A 131 -26.10 -13.42 26.67
N GLY A 132 -25.72 -13.66 25.41
CA GLY A 132 -25.50 -12.63 24.40
C GLY A 132 -24.15 -11.91 24.45
N TYR A 133 -23.17 -12.41 25.20
CA TYR A 133 -21.82 -11.84 25.22
C TYR A 133 -20.89 -12.51 24.19
N PHE A 134 -20.03 -11.72 23.54
CA PHE A 134 -19.07 -12.22 22.55
C PHE A 134 -17.76 -12.63 23.24
N ASP A 135 -17.60 -13.92 23.54
CA ASP A 135 -16.33 -14.45 24.03
C ASP A 135 -15.41 -14.84 22.86
N ILE A 136 -14.21 -14.24 22.83
CA ILE A 136 -13.13 -14.66 21.94
C ILE A 136 -12.50 -15.92 22.55
N VAL A 137 -13.02 -17.10 22.22
CA VAL A 137 -12.42 -18.37 22.65
C VAL A 137 -11.20 -18.66 21.76
N VAL A 138 -10.01 -18.32 22.25
CA VAL A 138 -8.76 -18.82 21.67
C VAL A 138 -8.56 -20.23 22.23
N LYS A 139 -8.91 -21.27 21.46
CA LYS A 139 -8.54 -22.64 21.80
C LYS A 139 -7.03 -22.82 21.60
N PRO A 140 -6.33 -23.53 22.51
CA PRO A 140 -4.90 -23.79 22.39
C PRO A 140 -4.56 -24.61 21.13
#